data_AF-X1L5Y5-F1
#
_entry.id   AF-X1L5Y5-F1
#
_cell.length_a   1.000
_cell.length_b   1.000
_cell.length_c   1.000
_cell.angle_alpha   90.00
_cell.angle_beta   90.00
_cell.angle_gamma   90.00
#
_symmetry.space_group_name_H-M   'P 1'
#
loop_
_entity.id
_entity.type
_entity.pdbx_description
1 polymer ?
#
loop_
_entity_poly.entity_id
_entity_poly.type
_entity_poly.pdbx_seq_one_letter_code
_entity_poly.pdbx_strand_id
1 'polypeptide(L)'
;MGINMYKEFKIKLPFFEIGPKAYLYGESVLALAKAADKVSKKYDVQIIFDPQYTDIPMLARETENLLIFAQHMDSLPIGRGYGSVLPEAVRAAGAVGVILNHAEKRISLAELNKTIKRADEVGLATMVHISLLGAILLLIMWCPVNKLMH
;
A
#
# COMPACT_ATOMS: atom_id res chain seq x y z
N MET A 1 -7.11 26.64 -6.06
CA MET A 1 -6.54 25.36 -6.51
C MET A 1 -7.28 24.26 -5.77
N GLY A 2 -8.19 23.56 -6.44
CA GLY A 2 -8.96 22.50 -5.81
C GLY A 2 -8.03 21.35 -5.44
N ILE A 3 -7.98 21.01 -4.15
CA ILE A 3 -7.38 19.75 -3.71
C ILE A 3 -8.32 18.68 -4.26
N ASN A 4 -7.92 18.04 -5.36
CA ASN A 4 -8.63 16.90 -5.90
C ASN A 4 -8.51 15.79 -4.84
N MET A 5 -9.49 15.72 -3.93
CA MET A 5 -9.64 14.57 -3.06
C MET A 5 -9.74 13.36 -3.97
N TYR A 6 -8.80 12.43 -3.82
CA TYR A 6 -8.65 11.29 -4.71
C TYR A 6 -9.98 10.52 -4.84
N LYS A 7 -10.25 10.04 -6.05
CA LYS A 7 -11.38 9.13 -6.33
C LYS A 7 -11.37 7.99 -5.32
N GLU A 8 -12.53 7.67 -4.76
CA GLU A 8 -12.72 6.58 -3.80
C GLU A 8 -12.01 5.31 -4.28
N PHE A 9 -10.88 4.95 -3.67
CA PHE A 9 -10.29 3.63 -3.84
C PHE A 9 -11.26 2.62 -3.22
N LYS A 10 -11.78 1.70 -4.04
CA LYS A 10 -12.75 0.70 -3.61
C LYS A 10 -12.12 -0.68 -3.67
N ILE A 11 -12.06 -1.31 -2.50
CA ILE A 11 -11.72 -2.72 -2.39
C ILE A 11 -12.98 -3.58 -2.49
N LYS A 12 -12.90 -4.66 -3.26
CA LYS A 12 -13.97 -5.65 -3.38
C LYS A 12 -13.68 -6.79 -2.40
N LEU A 13 -14.66 -7.10 -1.57
CA LEU A 13 -14.60 -8.21 -0.63
C LEU A 13 -15.11 -9.51 -1.30
N PRO A 14 -14.56 -10.68 -0.93
CA PRO A 14 -13.35 -10.87 -0.13
C PRO A 14 -12.09 -10.50 -0.92
N PHE A 15 -11.02 -10.14 -0.21
CA PHE A 15 -9.70 -9.93 -0.80
C PHE A 15 -8.62 -10.67 -0.01
N PHE A 16 -7.46 -10.87 -0.64
CA PHE A 16 -6.27 -11.46 -0.04
C PHE A 16 -5.10 -10.49 -0.11
N GLU A 17 -4.16 -10.62 0.82
CA GLU A 17 -2.87 -9.93 0.80
C GLU A 17 -1.76 -10.98 0.63
N ILE A 18 -0.79 -10.66 -0.23
CA ILE A 18 0.41 -11.46 -0.45
C ILE A 18 1.61 -10.53 -0.35
N GLY A 19 2.27 -10.55 0.82
CA GLY A 19 3.54 -9.88 1.08
C GLY A 19 4.72 -10.83 1.04
N PRO A 20 5.52 -10.85 -0.05
CA PRO A 20 6.75 -11.64 -0.14
C PRO A 20 7.87 -11.11 0.75
N LYS A 21 7.68 -9.94 1.39
CA LYS A 21 8.66 -9.24 2.22
C LYS A 21 9.97 -9.07 1.45
N ALA A 22 11.10 -9.39 2.07
CA ALA A 22 12.42 -9.42 1.46
C ALA A 22 12.84 -10.84 1.00
N TYR A 23 11.93 -11.81 0.98
CA TYR A 23 12.27 -13.19 0.58
C TYR A 23 12.32 -13.38 -0.93
N LEU A 24 11.53 -12.62 -1.68
CA LEU A 24 11.48 -12.67 -3.15
C LEU A 24 11.67 -11.27 -3.73
N TYR A 25 12.37 -11.22 -4.87
CA TYR A 25 12.67 -9.99 -5.63
C TYR A 25 12.95 -10.34 -7.10
N GLY A 26 12.89 -9.34 -7.99
CA GLY A 26 13.15 -9.52 -9.42
C GLY A 26 12.28 -10.60 -10.08
N GLU A 27 12.89 -11.46 -10.90
CA GLU A 27 12.17 -12.51 -11.64
C GLU A 27 11.39 -13.48 -10.74
N SER A 28 11.91 -13.75 -9.54
CA SER A 28 11.26 -14.68 -8.60
C SER A 28 9.92 -14.13 -8.07
N VAL A 29 9.86 -12.84 -7.76
CA VAL A 29 8.62 -12.20 -7.31
C VAL A 29 7.67 -11.98 -8.48
N LEU A 30 8.19 -11.72 -9.68
CA LEU A 30 7.38 -11.64 -10.90
C LEU A 30 6.65 -12.96 -11.19
N ALA A 31 7.33 -14.09 -11.04
CA ALA A 31 6.72 -15.41 -11.24
C ALA A 31 5.55 -15.63 -10.26
N LEU A 32 5.72 -15.27 -8.99
CA LEU A 32 4.66 -15.34 -7.98
C LEU A 32 3.50 -14.39 -8.31
N ALA A 33 3.81 -13.14 -8.68
CA ALA A 33 2.81 -12.14 -9.06
C ALA A 33 1.99 -12.60 -10.27
N LYS A 34 2.61 -13.15 -11.32
CA LYS A 34 1.88 -13.70 -12.49
C LYS A 34 0.99 -14.89 -12.12
N ALA A 35 1.39 -15.71 -11.16
CA ALA A 35 0.52 -16.78 -10.65
C ALA A 35 -0.68 -16.21 -9.88
N ALA A 36 -0.44 -15.25 -8.99
CA ALA A 36 -1.48 -14.56 -8.23
C ALA A 36 -2.46 -13.82 -9.15
N ASP A 37 -1.97 -13.14 -10.18
CA ASP A 37 -2.78 -12.41 -11.16
C ASP A 37 -3.77 -13.33 -11.89
N LYS A 38 -3.29 -14.50 -12.34
CA LYS A 38 -4.14 -15.54 -12.96
C LYS A 38 -5.20 -16.06 -11.99
N VAL A 39 -4.85 -16.24 -10.72
CA VAL A 39 -5.80 -16.68 -9.67
C VAL A 39 -6.84 -15.60 -9.40
N SER A 40 -6.43 -14.33 -9.25
CA SER A 40 -7.32 -13.19 -9.07
C SER A 40 -8.36 -13.13 -10.18
N LYS A 41 -7.92 -13.22 -11.44
CA LYS A 41 -8.81 -13.24 -12.61
C LYS A 41 -9.73 -14.46 -12.63
N LYS A 42 -9.21 -15.65 -12.35
CA LYS A 42 -9.96 -16.91 -12.42
C LYS A 42 -11.09 -16.98 -11.40
N TYR A 43 -10.86 -16.48 -10.20
CA TYR A 43 -11.81 -16.56 -9.08
C TYR A 43 -12.53 -15.25 -8.78
N ASP A 44 -12.26 -14.18 -9.55
CA ASP A 44 -12.85 -12.84 -9.38
C ASP A 44 -12.70 -12.31 -7.94
N VAL A 45 -11.52 -12.57 -7.35
CA VAL A 45 -11.13 -12.12 -6.01
C VAL A 45 -10.04 -11.06 -6.11
N GLN A 46 -10.10 -10.04 -5.28
CA GLN A 46 -9.05 -9.03 -5.25
C GLN A 46 -7.83 -9.54 -4.46
N ILE A 47 -6.65 -9.25 -5.00
CA ILE A 47 -5.39 -9.58 -4.34
C ILE A 47 -4.56 -8.29 -4.25
N ILE A 48 -4.23 -7.91 -3.02
CA ILE A 48 -3.21 -6.92 -2.72
C ILE A 48 -1.87 -7.63 -2.73
N PHE A 49 -0.91 -7.06 -3.45
CA PHE A 49 0.44 -7.62 -3.58
C PHE A 49 1.45 -6.52 -3.24
N ASP A 50 2.24 -6.73 -2.19
CA ASP A 50 3.17 -5.73 -1.66
C ASP A 50 4.64 -6.17 -1.82
N PRO A 51 5.23 -5.97 -3.02
CA PRO A 51 6.62 -6.32 -3.28
C PRO A 51 7.58 -5.26 -2.71
N GLN A 52 8.89 -5.52 -2.82
CA GLN A 52 9.88 -4.45 -2.60
C GLN A 52 9.67 -3.30 -3.58
N TYR A 53 10.02 -2.07 -3.16
CA TYR A 53 9.82 -0.86 -3.96
C TYR A 53 10.45 -0.95 -5.35
N THR A 54 11.59 -1.62 -5.45
CA THR A 54 12.36 -1.81 -6.69
C THR A 54 11.59 -2.64 -7.73
N ASP A 55 10.66 -3.48 -7.31
CA ASP A 55 9.91 -4.39 -8.18
C ASP A 55 8.53 -3.82 -8.57
N ILE A 56 8.05 -2.76 -7.89
CA ILE A 56 6.73 -2.14 -8.17
C ILE A 56 6.56 -1.78 -9.66
N PRO A 57 7.50 -1.08 -10.33
CA PRO A 57 7.33 -0.70 -11.74
C PRO A 57 7.24 -1.89 -12.69
N MET A 58 7.93 -2.98 -12.38
CA MET A 58 7.87 -4.20 -13.18
C MET A 58 6.52 -4.89 -12.99
N LEU A 59 6.10 -5.12 -11.74
CA LEU A 59 4.84 -5.81 -11.44
C LEU A 59 3.63 -5.03 -11.93
N ALA A 60 3.63 -3.70 -11.77
CA ALA A 60 2.55 -2.84 -12.27
C ALA A 60 2.41 -2.87 -13.80
N ARG A 61 3.47 -3.19 -14.55
CA ARG A 61 3.42 -3.34 -16.02
C ARG A 61 3.04 -4.76 -16.46
N GLU A 62 3.42 -5.75 -15.68
CA GLU A 62 3.33 -7.17 -16.06
C GLU A 62 2.09 -7.89 -15.48
N THR A 63 1.27 -7.19 -14.70
CA THR A 63 0.04 -7.71 -14.07
C THR A 63 -1.12 -6.72 -14.26
N GLU A 64 -2.35 -7.23 -14.31
CA GLU A 64 -3.55 -6.44 -14.65
C GLU A 64 -4.64 -6.51 -13.57
N ASN A 65 -4.65 -7.58 -12.77
CA ASN A 65 -5.70 -7.91 -11.82
C ASN A 65 -5.25 -7.72 -10.36
N LEU A 66 -3.96 -7.47 -10.12
CA LEU A 66 -3.39 -7.23 -8.80
C LEU A 66 -3.48 -5.76 -8.40
N LEU A 67 -3.71 -5.53 -7.10
CA LEU A 67 -3.56 -4.23 -6.48
C LEU A 67 -2.15 -4.12 -5.90
N ILE A 68 -1.24 -3.46 -6.61
CA ILE A 68 0.15 -3.33 -6.17
C ILE A 68 0.26 -2.27 -5.06
N PHE A 69 0.69 -2.69 -3.88
CA PHE A 69 0.90 -1.82 -2.72
C PHE A 69 2.40 -1.68 -2.44
N ALA A 70 2.85 -0.55 -1.93
CA ALA A 70 4.20 -0.44 -1.37
C ALA A 70 4.23 -1.00 0.07
N GLN A 71 5.33 -1.63 0.46
CA GLN A 71 5.52 -2.18 1.82
C GLN A 71 5.59 -1.11 2.92
N HIS A 72 5.90 0.15 2.57
CA HIS A 72 5.92 1.32 3.45
C HIS A 72 6.07 2.59 2.60
N MET A 73 5.81 3.75 3.22
CA MET A 73 6.26 5.05 2.71
C MET A 73 6.49 6.01 3.89
N ASP A 74 7.32 7.02 3.68
CA ASP A 74 7.55 8.05 4.70
C ASP A 74 6.60 9.24 4.51
N SER A 75 6.38 10.04 5.56
CA SER A 75 5.44 11.19 5.50
C SER A 75 5.98 12.45 4.80
N LEU A 76 7.20 12.39 4.25
CA LEU A 76 7.88 13.55 3.68
C LEU A 76 7.22 14.06 2.38
N PRO A 77 7.28 15.38 2.14
CA PRO A 77 7.04 15.95 0.81
C PRO A 77 8.30 15.84 -0.06
N ILE A 78 8.17 16.19 -1.34
CA ILE A 78 9.31 16.36 -2.26
C ILE A 78 10.35 17.31 -1.63
N GLY A 79 11.60 16.86 -1.51
CA GLY A 79 12.68 17.65 -0.92
C GLY A 79 13.79 16.79 -0.30
N ARG A 80 14.38 17.27 0.80
CA ARG A 80 15.42 16.53 1.55
C ARG A 80 14.84 15.21 2.08
N GLY A 81 15.48 14.09 1.75
CA GLY A 81 14.98 12.76 2.12
C GLY A 81 15.89 11.61 1.69
N TYR A 82 17.20 11.75 1.86
CA TYR A 82 18.16 10.73 1.43
C TYR A 82 17.89 9.39 2.15
N GLY A 83 17.58 8.34 1.38
CA GLY A 83 17.20 7.02 1.90
C GLY A 83 15.73 6.89 2.34
N SER A 84 14.91 7.93 2.17
CA SER A 84 13.47 7.88 2.44
C SER A 84 12.67 7.38 1.24
N VAL A 85 11.49 6.83 1.52
CA VAL A 85 10.54 6.36 0.50
C VAL A 85 9.51 7.46 0.24
N LEU A 86 9.72 8.21 -0.84
CA LEU A 86 8.87 9.33 -1.24
C LEU A 86 7.49 8.84 -1.75
N PRO A 87 6.36 9.35 -1.20
CA PRO A 87 5.02 8.96 -1.62
C PRO A 87 4.72 9.16 -3.12
N GLU A 88 5.15 10.29 -3.71
CA GLU A 88 5.00 10.52 -5.15
C GLU A 88 5.76 9.51 -6.00
N ALA A 89 6.95 9.10 -5.56
CA ALA A 89 7.75 8.11 -6.29
C ALA A 89 7.08 6.73 -6.26
N VAL A 90 6.51 6.35 -5.11
CA VAL A 90 5.71 5.12 -4.96
C VAL A 90 4.50 5.14 -5.91
N ARG A 91 3.75 6.26 -5.94
CA ARG A 91 2.59 6.41 -6.83
C ARG A 91 2.99 6.37 -8.31
N ALA A 92 4.08 7.04 -8.67
CA ALA A 92 4.61 7.08 -10.04
C ALA A 92 5.15 5.71 -10.50
N ALA A 93 5.66 4.89 -9.57
CA ALA A 93 6.07 3.52 -9.86
C ALA A 93 4.90 2.59 -10.22
N GLY A 94 3.65 3.00 -9.97
CA GLY A 94 2.46 2.22 -10.30
C GLY A 94 1.76 1.59 -9.10
N ALA A 95 2.22 1.86 -7.87
CA ALA A 95 1.48 1.46 -6.69
C ALA A 95 0.14 2.21 -6.59
N VAL A 96 -0.87 1.50 -6.11
CA VAL A 96 -2.21 2.04 -5.84
C VAL A 96 -2.51 2.18 -4.35
N GLY A 97 -1.62 1.65 -3.50
CA GLY A 97 -1.71 1.79 -2.05
C GLY A 97 -0.38 1.55 -1.34
N VAL A 98 -0.43 1.60 -0.01
CA VAL A 98 0.70 1.38 0.88
C VAL A 98 0.27 0.63 2.14
N ILE A 99 1.14 -0.28 2.59
CA ILE A 99 1.05 -0.94 3.90
C ILE A 99 1.81 -0.09 4.92
N LEU A 100 1.20 0.21 6.06
CA LEU A 100 1.82 0.98 7.14
C LEU A 100 1.79 0.22 8.46
N ASN A 101 2.79 0.50 9.29
CA ASN A 101 2.92 -0.05 10.64
C ASN A 101 2.99 -1.59 10.69
N HIS A 102 3.52 -2.22 9.64
CA HIS A 102 3.81 -3.65 9.63
C HIS A 102 4.66 -4.04 10.85
N ALA A 103 4.56 -5.27 11.34
CA ALA A 103 5.26 -5.72 12.55
C ALA A 103 6.79 -5.55 12.47
N GLU A 104 7.35 -5.65 11.26
CA GLU A 104 8.78 -5.46 10.93
C GLU A 104 9.15 -4.00 10.62
N LYS A 105 8.17 -3.09 10.55
CA LYS A 105 8.34 -1.64 10.28
C LYS A 105 7.32 -0.83 11.09
N ARG A 106 7.42 -0.92 12.42
CA ARG A 106 6.56 -0.16 13.33
C ARG A 106 6.87 1.33 13.24
N ILE A 107 5.83 2.15 13.27
CA ILE A 107 5.96 3.61 13.30
C ILE A 107 5.14 4.19 14.45
N SER A 108 5.57 5.35 14.97
CA SER A 108 4.83 6.01 16.05
C SER A 108 3.43 6.41 15.58
N LEU A 109 2.47 6.49 16.50
CA LEU A 109 1.10 6.89 16.16
C LEU A 109 1.04 8.30 15.53
N ALA A 110 1.90 9.21 16.00
CA ALA A 110 2.02 10.55 15.42
C ALA A 110 2.54 10.52 13.98
N GLU A 111 3.52 9.64 13.69
CA GLU A 111 4.06 9.48 12.34
C GLU A 111 3.06 8.77 11.43
N LEU A 112 2.40 7.72 11.91
CA LEU A 112 1.34 7.01 11.19
C LEU A 112 0.25 7.98 10.72
N ASN A 113 -0.23 8.88 11.58
CA ASN A 113 -1.21 9.89 11.20
C ASN A 113 -0.72 10.81 10.06
N LYS A 114 0.54 11.26 10.12
CA LYS A 114 1.13 12.07 9.06
C LYS A 114 1.24 11.30 7.76
N THR A 115 1.71 10.06 7.82
CA THR A 115 1.87 9.20 6.64
C THR A 115 0.52 8.87 6.01
N ILE A 116 -0.51 8.59 6.80
CA ILE A 116 -1.89 8.36 6.33
C ILE A 116 -2.40 9.58 5.55
N LYS A 117 -2.26 10.80 6.11
CA LYS A 117 -2.66 12.04 5.43
C LYS A 117 -1.87 12.26 4.15
N ARG A 118 -0.58 11.97 4.21
CA ARG A 118 0.31 12.08 3.05
C ARG A 118 -0.09 11.11 1.93
N ALA A 119 -0.53 9.91 2.27
CA ALA A 119 -1.03 8.92 1.30
C ALA A 119 -2.29 9.45 0.60
N ASP A 120 -3.21 10.06 1.35
CA ASP A 120 -4.42 10.67 0.80
C ASP A 120 -4.10 11.80 -0.19
N GLU A 121 -3.12 12.66 0.15
CA GLU A 121 -2.69 13.78 -0.70
C GLU A 121 -2.13 13.31 -2.05
N VAL A 122 -1.45 12.16 -2.10
CA VAL A 122 -0.87 11.61 -3.34
C VAL A 122 -1.75 10.55 -3.99
N GLY A 123 -2.89 10.22 -3.38
CA GLY A 123 -3.84 9.27 -3.94
C GLY A 123 -3.44 7.80 -3.82
N LEU A 124 -2.84 7.42 -2.69
CA LEU A 124 -2.54 6.05 -2.33
C LEU A 124 -3.54 5.55 -1.30
N ALA A 125 -4.13 4.38 -1.53
CA ALA A 125 -4.88 3.68 -0.49
C ALA A 125 -3.95 3.32 0.68
N THR A 126 -4.48 3.23 1.89
CA THR A 126 -3.70 2.84 3.06
C THR A 126 -4.29 1.60 3.71
N MET A 127 -3.44 0.60 3.96
CA MET A 127 -3.73 -0.51 4.86
C MET A 127 -2.80 -0.41 6.06
N VAL A 128 -3.37 -0.44 7.26
CA VAL A 128 -2.61 -0.26 8.51
C VAL A 128 -2.67 -1.54 9.31
N HIS A 129 -1.50 -2.09 9.65
CA HIS A 129 -1.40 -3.27 10.53
C HIS A 129 -1.49 -2.81 11.97
N ILE A 130 -2.40 -3.41 12.73
CA ILE A 130 -2.60 -3.04 14.14
C ILE A 130 -2.78 -4.27 15.03
N SER A 131 -2.11 -4.28 16.18
CA SER A 131 -2.13 -5.41 17.11
C SER A 131 -2.84 -5.13 18.43
N LEU A 132 -3.26 -3.89 18.71
CA LEU A 132 -3.87 -3.51 19.99
C LEU A 132 -5.25 -2.88 19.79
N LEU A 133 -6.28 -3.45 20.43
CA LEU A 133 -7.67 -2.99 20.35
C LEU A 133 -7.84 -1.49 20.65
N GLY A 134 -7.12 -0.95 21.64
CA GLY A 134 -7.24 0.46 22.02
C GLY A 134 -6.76 1.45 20.94
N ALA A 135 -5.84 1.01 20.08
CA ALA A 135 -5.34 1.84 18.99
C ALA A 135 -6.27 1.80 17.75
N ILE A 136 -7.15 0.81 17.64
CA ILE A 136 -8.18 0.73 16.60
C ILE A 136 -9.16 1.90 16.72
N LEU A 137 -9.62 2.20 17.95
CA LEU A 137 -10.59 3.28 18.18
C LEU A 137 -10.03 4.66 17.78
N LEU A 138 -8.74 4.90 18.07
CA LEU A 138 -8.05 6.14 17.69
C LEU A 138 -7.92 6.27 16.16
N LEU A 139 -7.65 5.17 15.46
CA LEU A 139 -7.55 5.17 14.00
C LEU A 139 -8.91 5.33 13.31
N ILE A 140 -9.97 4.71 13.84
CA ILE A 140 -11.35 4.91 13.34
C ILE A 140 -11.71 6.40 13.41
N MET A 141 -11.33 7.09 14.49
CA MET A 141 -11.58 8.53 14.62
C MET A 141 -10.78 9.38 13.63
N TRP A 142 -9.63 8.91 13.14
CA TRP A 142 -8.78 9.62 12.18
C TRP A 142 -9.07 9.26 10.72
N CYS A 143 -9.86 8.22 10.48
CA CYS A 143 -10.10 7.67 9.16
C CYS A 143 -11.55 7.86 8.72
N PRO A 144 -11.84 8.73 7.73
CA PRO A 144 -13.17 8.80 7.14
C PRO A 144 -13.43 7.53 6.31
N VAL A 145 -14.18 6.56 6.87
CA VAL A 145 -14.98 5.42 6.31
C VAL A 145 -14.49 4.60 5.08
N ASN A 146 -13.40 4.97 4.38
CA ASN A 146 -12.98 4.40 3.10
C ASN A 146 -11.58 3.72 3.14
N LYS A 147 -11.04 3.33 4.32
CA LYS A 147 -9.73 2.64 4.42
C LYS A 147 -9.84 1.28 5.10
N LEU A 148 -8.90 0.41 4.74
CA LEU A 148 -8.81 -0.97 5.22
C LEU A 148 -7.98 -1.04 6.51
N MET A 149 -8.56 -1.60 7.56
CA MET A 149 -7.88 -1.90 8.82
C MET A 149 -7.83 -3.41 9.00
N HIS A 150 -6.63 -3.98 9.15
CA HIS A 150 -6.40 -5.41 9.35
C HIS A 150 -5.35 -5.66 10.44
#